data_AF-A0A3C0EDL6-F1
#
_entry.id   AF-A0A3C0EDL6-F1
#
_cell.length_a   1.000
_cell.length_b   1.000
_cell.length_c   1.000
_cell.angle_alpha   90.00
_cell.angle_beta   90.00
_cell.angle_gamma   90.00
#
_symmetry.space_group_name_H-M   'P 1'
#
loop_
_entity.id
_entity.type
_entity.pdbx_description
1 polymer ?
#
loop_
_entity_poly.entity_id
_entity_poly.type
_entity_poly.pdbx_seq_one_letter_code
_entity_poly.pdbx_strand_id
1 'polypeptide(L)'
;MDRLIKLPVIQGVRYQLGHAPGLVRHGSKPSREIEKDPALLQNITAHLRPYSEAVAYAPNRAFLGGLYPDDLADMERPWFPGNGETQRWLPHGEIMPEEELIGLLKISDAFELVWLEEGFTGRVRKMLVDHPLIQSNDLDALGNGRNLSDIEAEVAKGEGALPLCLRDGSLVGCVNRAHDEDASLTADVILENLACKATAAMALRTLLRDQGLDGSSIEYVLNTGEEAVGERYQRGGGNLAKAVAEMCGLENATGCDVKAFCCGPVHALVMAGALVSSGLYRQVAVVGGCSLAKLGMKFQGHLEHDQPILEDILASVAVLVGEDDGVSPVLRLDSVGRHTVGAGSSQQAIFEQLISLPLQNLGLGYRDVDKYATELHNPEVTEPSGSG
;
A
#
# COMPACT_ATOMS: atom_id res chain seq x y z
N MET A 1 -21.47 -36.21 1.97
CA MET A 1 -20.77 -35.29 2.89
C MET A 1 -21.34 -33.92 2.61
N ASP A 2 -22.38 -33.53 3.36
CA ASP A 2 -22.82 -32.13 3.39
C ASP A 2 -21.71 -31.32 4.03
N ARG A 3 -20.81 -30.75 3.22
CA ARG A 3 -20.04 -29.61 3.69
C ARG A 3 -21.04 -28.48 3.83
N LEU A 4 -21.46 -28.21 5.07
CA LEU A 4 -22.15 -26.97 5.42
C LEU A 4 -21.34 -25.82 4.81
N ILE A 5 -21.95 -25.13 3.83
CA ILE A 5 -21.38 -23.92 3.25
C ILE A 5 -21.16 -22.96 4.41
N LYS A 6 -19.91 -22.62 4.68
CA LYS A 6 -19.59 -21.67 5.76
C LYS A 6 -19.91 -20.26 5.26
N LEU A 7 -20.48 -19.43 6.13
CA LEU A 7 -20.65 -18.01 5.85
C LEU A 7 -19.31 -17.31 6.12
N PRO A 8 -18.70 -16.64 5.13
CA PRO A 8 -17.48 -15.87 5.36
C PRO A 8 -17.82 -14.51 5.98
N VAL A 9 -16.96 -14.05 6.90
CA VAL A 9 -17.06 -12.74 7.56
C VAL A 9 -15.75 -11.98 7.45
N ILE A 10 -15.82 -10.65 7.54
CA ILE A 10 -14.65 -9.78 7.66
C ILE A 10 -14.32 -9.60 9.14
N GLN A 11 -13.33 -10.34 9.65
CA GLN A 11 -12.97 -10.35 11.07
C GLN A 11 -12.17 -9.10 11.47
N GLY A 12 -11.46 -8.49 10.53
CA GLY A 12 -10.76 -7.24 10.76
C GLY A 12 -10.17 -6.62 9.51
N VAL A 13 -9.97 -5.31 9.56
CA VAL A 13 -9.34 -4.50 8.52
C VAL A 13 -8.32 -3.59 9.18
N ARG A 14 -7.11 -3.51 8.62
CA ARG A 14 -6.08 -2.55 9.02
C ARG A 14 -5.44 -1.91 7.81
N TYR A 15 -4.98 -0.69 8.01
CA TYR A 15 -4.29 0.11 7.02
C TYR A 15 -2.90 0.49 7.51
N GLN A 16 -2.03 0.79 6.57
CA GLN A 16 -0.74 1.43 6.81
C GLN A 16 -0.60 2.58 5.83
N LEU A 17 -0.21 3.75 6.31
CA LEU A 17 0.29 4.83 5.47
C LEU A 17 1.80 4.96 5.67
N GLY A 18 2.60 4.95 4.62
CA GLY A 18 4.01 5.29 4.65
C GLY A 18 4.20 6.68 4.04
N HIS A 19 4.64 7.67 4.82
CA HIS A 19 5.00 8.98 4.29
C HIS A 19 6.33 8.87 3.54
N ALA A 20 6.33 9.19 2.25
CA ALA A 20 7.42 8.90 1.32
C ALA A 20 7.75 10.10 0.40
N PRO A 21 7.87 11.34 0.91
CA PRO A 21 8.06 12.54 0.09
C PRO A 21 9.31 12.48 -0.79
N GLY A 22 10.44 12.02 -0.27
CA GLY A 22 11.69 11.85 -0.99
C GLY A 22 11.66 10.73 -2.04
N LEU A 23 10.72 9.78 -1.94
CA LEU A 23 10.48 8.77 -2.97
C LEU A 23 9.62 9.27 -4.13
N VAL A 24 8.96 10.44 -4.01
CA VAL A 24 8.13 11.03 -5.09
C VAL A 24 8.91 11.15 -6.39
N ARG A 25 10.20 11.48 -6.33
CA ARG A 25 11.09 11.56 -7.50
C ARG A 25 11.18 10.26 -8.32
N HIS A 26 10.88 9.12 -7.70
CA HIS A 26 10.91 7.79 -8.31
C HIS A 26 9.53 7.33 -8.79
N GLY A 27 8.47 8.11 -8.56
CA GLY A 27 7.17 7.83 -9.13
C GLY A 27 7.22 7.85 -10.66
N SER A 28 6.32 7.10 -11.31
CA SER A 28 6.40 6.85 -12.76
C SER A 28 6.37 8.12 -13.60
N LYS A 29 5.54 9.09 -13.22
CA LYS A 29 5.47 10.38 -13.92
C LYS A 29 6.61 11.33 -13.49
N PRO A 30 6.87 11.58 -12.19
CA PRO A 30 8.01 12.40 -11.77
C PRO A 30 9.35 11.98 -12.39
N SER A 31 9.71 10.69 -12.35
CA SER A 31 11.01 10.22 -12.84
C SER A 31 11.23 10.53 -14.32
N ARG A 32 10.22 10.26 -15.17
CA ARG A 32 10.25 10.52 -16.61
C ARG A 32 10.29 12.00 -16.96
N GLU A 33 9.63 12.86 -16.18
CA GLU A 33 9.66 14.30 -16.42
C GLU A 33 10.98 14.93 -15.92
N ILE A 34 11.54 14.45 -14.81
CA ILE A 34 12.87 14.85 -14.33
C ILE A 34 13.97 14.45 -15.32
N GLU A 35 13.86 13.27 -15.96
CA GLU A 35 14.81 12.85 -16.99
C GLU A 35 14.82 13.82 -18.20
N LYS A 36 13.65 14.35 -18.57
CA LYS A 36 13.51 15.33 -19.66
C LYS A 36 13.95 16.74 -19.26
N ASP A 37 13.67 17.12 -18.01
CA ASP A 37 14.03 18.42 -17.43
C ASP A 37 14.54 18.26 -15.98
N PRO A 38 15.86 18.11 -15.79
CA PRO A 38 16.45 17.93 -14.47
C PRO A 38 16.19 19.09 -13.49
N ALA A 39 15.91 20.30 -14.00
CA ALA A 39 15.61 21.45 -13.14
C ALA A 39 14.28 21.27 -12.38
N LEU A 40 13.38 20.44 -12.91
CA LEU A 40 12.09 20.15 -12.30
C LEU A 40 12.21 19.51 -10.90
N LEU A 41 13.29 18.78 -10.63
CA LEU A 41 13.53 18.17 -9.32
C LEU A 41 13.51 19.22 -8.21
N GLN A 42 14.08 20.41 -8.43
CA GLN A 42 14.08 21.47 -7.43
C GLN A 42 12.65 21.95 -7.11
N ASN A 43 11.80 22.08 -8.14
CA ASN A 43 10.41 22.47 -7.96
C ASN A 43 9.61 21.38 -7.23
N ILE A 44 9.81 20.11 -7.58
CA ILE A 44 9.18 18.98 -6.88
C ILE A 44 9.59 19.00 -5.40
N THR A 45 10.89 19.07 -5.11
CA THR A 45 11.41 19.09 -3.73
C THR A 45 10.84 20.25 -2.91
N ALA A 46 10.67 21.43 -3.51
CA ALA A 46 10.10 22.59 -2.84
C ALA A 46 8.62 22.41 -2.42
N HIS A 47 7.88 21.50 -3.07
CA HIS A 47 6.45 21.24 -2.81
C HIS A 47 6.20 19.92 -2.07
N LEU A 48 7.24 19.21 -1.64
CA LEU A 48 7.08 18.06 -0.75
C LEU A 48 6.71 18.57 0.64
N ARG A 49 5.78 17.91 1.36
CA ARG A 49 5.33 18.33 2.70
C ARG A 49 6.05 17.57 3.83
N PRO A 50 6.20 18.17 5.03
CA PRO A 50 6.76 17.47 6.18
C PRO A 50 5.76 16.45 6.75
N TYR A 51 6.27 15.49 7.52
CA TYR A 51 5.46 14.45 8.15
C TYR A 51 4.31 15.01 8.98
N SER A 52 4.53 16.10 9.74
CA SER A 52 3.49 16.74 10.56
C SER A 52 2.26 17.16 9.76
N GLU A 53 2.45 17.67 8.54
CA GLU A 53 1.34 18.05 7.66
C GLU A 53 0.63 16.82 7.10
N ALA A 54 1.37 15.77 6.74
CA ALA A 54 0.80 14.51 6.29
C ALA A 54 -0.06 13.83 7.37
N VAL A 55 0.34 13.89 8.64
CA VAL A 55 -0.44 13.35 9.76
C VAL A 55 -1.69 14.19 10.05
N ALA A 56 -1.57 15.51 10.01
CA ALA A 56 -2.70 16.42 10.27
C ALA A 56 -3.74 16.43 9.13
N TYR A 57 -3.38 15.91 7.94
CA TYR A 57 -4.20 15.95 6.75
C TYR A 57 -5.51 15.15 6.92
N ALA A 58 -6.65 15.83 6.81
CA ALA A 58 -7.96 15.25 7.14
C ALA A 58 -8.30 13.98 6.33
N PRO A 59 -8.03 13.88 5.02
CA PRO A 59 -8.21 12.63 4.28
C PRO A 59 -7.36 11.46 4.77
N ASN A 60 -6.10 11.69 5.20
CA ASN A 60 -5.27 10.63 5.79
C ASN A 60 -5.85 10.17 7.13
N ARG A 61 -6.36 11.10 7.94
CA ARG A 61 -7.04 10.80 9.20
C ARG A 61 -8.33 10.02 8.98
N ALA A 62 -9.13 10.38 7.98
CA ALA A 62 -10.33 9.64 7.60
C ALA A 62 -10.00 8.22 7.13
N PHE A 63 -8.95 8.06 6.31
CA PHE A 63 -8.48 6.76 5.83
C PHE A 63 -8.07 5.83 6.98
N LEU A 64 -7.45 6.38 8.03
CA LEU A 64 -7.04 5.62 9.22
C LEU A 64 -8.12 5.56 10.33
N GLY A 65 -9.33 6.06 10.09
CA GLY A 65 -10.47 5.97 11.01
C GLY A 65 -10.50 6.99 12.14
N GLY A 66 -9.72 8.07 12.06
CA GLY A 66 -9.78 9.19 13.00
C GLY A 66 -10.96 10.15 12.75
N LEU A 67 -11.57 10.08 11.56
CA LEU A 67 -12.77 10.80 11.14
C LEU A 67 -13.61 9.84 10.29
N TYR A 68 -14.92 10.04 10.21
CA TYR A 68 -15.72 9.41 9.18
C TYR A 68 -15.53 10.15 7.85
N PRO A 69 -15.56 9.46 6.69
CA PRO A 69 -15.49 10.13 5.38
C PRO A 69 -16.56 11.22 5.20
N ASP A 70 -17.76 11.01 5.74
CA ASP A 70 -18.86 11.98 5.67
C ASP A 70 -18.54 13.28 6.41
N ASP A 71 -17.71 13.23 7.47
CA ASP A 71 -17.29 14.42 8.23
C ASP A 71 -16.46 15.38 7.36
N LEU A 72 -15.77 14.89 6.33
CA LEU A 72 -14.98 15.71 5.41
C LEU A 72 -15.86 16.69 4.61
N ALA A 73 -17.12 16.35 4.36
CA ALA A 73 -18.04 17.20 3.62
C ALA A 73 -18.37 18.52 4.36
N ASP A 74 -18.30 18.50 5.70
CA ASP A 74 -18.57 19.65 6.55
C ASP A 74 -17.30 20.48 6.86
N MET A 75 -16.13 20.03 6.41
CA MET A 75 -14.85 20.72 6.62
C MET A 75 -14.57 21.73 5.51
N GLU A 76 -14.10 22.92 5.90
CA GLU A 76 -13.66 23.95 4.94
C GLU A 76 -12.45 23.46 4.14
N ARG A 77 -12.52 23.61 2.81
CA ARG A 77 -11.42 23.33 1.87
C ARG A 77 -10.59 24.61 1.62
N PRO A 78 -9.27 24.51 1.40
CA PRO A 78 -8.50 23.27 1.26
C PRO A 78 -8.11 22.61 2.59
N TRP A 79 -7.93 21.28 2.58
CA TRP A 79 -7.52 20.49 3.75
C TRP A 79 -6.00 20.34 3.87
N PHE A 80 -5.27 20.42 2.76
CA PHE A 80 -3.81 20.28 2.73
C PHE A 80 -3.00 21.25 3.62
N PRO A 81 -3.50 22.41 4.10
CA PRO A 81 -2.79 23.21 5.10
C PRO A 81 -2.61 22.53 6.46
N GLY A 82 -3.25 21.38 6.72
CA GLY A 82 -2.91 20.51 7.86
C GLY A 82 -3.22 21.11 9.23
N ASN A 83 -4.45 21.56 9.45
CA ASN A 83 -4.90 22.18 10.71
C ASN A 83 -5.48 21.19 11.75
N GLY A 84 -5.31 19.89 11.52
CA GLY A 84 -5.85 18.82 12.36
C GLY A 84 -4.90 18.32 13.46
N GLU A 85 -5.36 17.32 14.21
CA GLU A 85 -4.54 16.62 15.19
C GLU A 85 -3.42 15.81 14.52
N THR A 86 -2.22 15.86 15.10
CA THR A 86 -1.07 15.10 14.64
C THR A 86 -0.90 13.82 15.47
N GLN A 87 -1.62 12.76 15.13
CA GLN A 87 -1.51 11.45 15.77
C GLN A 87 -1.03 10.37 14.79
N ARG A 88 0.06 9.68 15.14
CA ARG A 88 0.62 8.56 14.37
C ARG A 88 -0.37 7.39 14.26
N TRP A 89 -0.94 6.98 15.39
CA TRP A 89 -1.83 5.83 15.50
C TRP A 89 -3.29 6.30 15.55
N LEU A 90 -4.11 5.67 14.73
CA LEU A 90 -5.55 5.88 14.63
C LEU A 90 -6.26 4.52 14.63
N PRO A 91 -7.60 4.46 14.80
CA PRO A 91 -8.31 3.20 15.03
C PRO A 91 -8.08 2.08 14.00
N HIS A 92 -7.71 2.42 12.77
CA HIS A 92 -7.48 1.42 11.72
C HIS A 92 -6.01 1.23 11.34
N GLY A 93 -5.05 1.92 11.96
CA GLY A 93 -3.64 1.75 11.63
C GLY A 93 -2.76 2.92 12.00
N GLU A 94 -1.63 3.06 11.31
CA GLU A 94 -0.69 4.14 11.51
C GLU A 94 -0.29 4.85 10.21
N ILE A 95 0.24 6.06 10.38
CA ILE A 95 1.05 6.76 9.39
C ILE A 95 2.50 6.75 9.86
N MET A 96 3.40 6.18 9.07
CA MET A 96 4.82 6.00 9.40
C MET A 96 5.66 7.11 8.74
N PRO A 97 6.63 7.70 9.46
CA PRO A 97 7.52 8.71 8.89
C PRO A 97 8.51 8.10 7.89
N GLU A 98 9.04 8.96 7.02
CA GLU A 98 9.90 8.58 5.90
C GLU A 98 11.15 7.79 6.31
N GLU A 99 11.81 8.19 7.38
CA GLU A 99 13.04 7.54 7.82
C GLU A 99 12.80 6.09 8.25
N GLU A 100 11.70 5.85 8.96
CA GLU A 100 11.27 4.50 9.36
C GLU A 100 10.89 3.67 8.14
N LEU A 101 10.16 4.25 7.17
CA LEU A 101 9.80 3.58 5.94
C LEU A 101 11.03 3.13 5.14
N ILE A 102 12.04 4.00 4.98
CA ILE A 102 13.31 3.64 4.31
C ILE A 102 14.02 2.52 5.08
N GLY A 103 13.97 2.57 6.42
CA GLY A 103 14.42 1.48 7.28
C GLY A 103 13.75 0.15 6.95
N LEU A 104 12.43 0.15 6.77
CA LEU A 104 11.68 -1.05 6.41
C LEU A 104 12.04 -1.59 5.02
N LEU A 105 12.33 -0.72 4.05
CA LEU A 105 12.83 -1.18 2.75
C LEU A 105 14.10 -2.01 2.90
N LYS A 106 15.01 -1.58 3.79
CA LYS A 106 16.23 -2.32 4.10
C LYS A 106 15.94 -3.64 4.82
N ILE A 107 15.00 -3.65 5.75
CA ILE A 107 14.59 -4.85 6.49
C ILE A 107 13.94 -5.88 5.55
N SER A 108 13.15 -5.43 4.58
CA SER A 108 12.46 -6.29 3.61
C SER A 108 13.39 -6.92 2.56
N ASP A 109 14.62 -6.42 2.43
CA ASP A 109 15.59 -6.77 1.42
C ASP A 109 16.47 -7.97 1.84
N ALA A 110 16.03 -9.17 1.44
CA ALA A 110 16.77 -10.40 1.67
C ALA A 110 18.02 -10.58 0.78
N PHE A 111 18.22 -9.71 -0.22
CA PHE A 111 19.28 -9.82 -1.22
C PHE A 111 20.38 -8.76 -1.07
N GLU A 112 20.32 -7.95 -0.02
CA GLU A 112 21.29 -6.89 0.30
C GLU A 112 21.48 -5.84 -0.82
N LEU A 113 20.43 -5.59 -1.60
CA LEU A 113 20.38 -4.61 -2.67
C LEU A 113 20.17 -3.18 -2.16
N VAL A 114 19.60 -3.00 -0.97
CA VAL A 114 19.41 -1.70 -0.33
C VAL A 114 20.64 -1.37 0.51
N TRP A 115 21.31 -0.27 0.17
CA TRP A 115 22.42 0.28 0.93
C TRP A 115 21.96 1.54 1.65
N LEU A 116 22.18 1.61 2.96
CA LEU A 116 21.90 2.79 3.77
C LEU A 116 23.21 3.33 4.34
N GLU A 117 23.30 4.65 4.48
CA GLU A 117 24.44 5.33 5.11
C GLU A 117 24.54 4.91 6.59
N GLU A 118 25.75 4.74 7.13
CA GLU A 118 26.00 4.25 8.49
C GLU A 118 25.30 5.10 9.57
N GLY A 119 25.47 6.42 9.52
CA GLY A 119 24.83 7.36 10.44
C GLY A 119 23.31 7.34 10.34
N PHE A 120 22.75 7.27 9.14
CA PHE A 120 21.31 7.13 8.89
C PHE A 120 20.77 5.81 9.43
N THR A 121 21.47 4.70 9.17
CA THR A 121 21.12 3.36 9.68
C THR A 121 21.06 3.37 11.20
N GLY A 122 22.03 4.01 11.85
CA GLY A 122 22.05 4.18 13.31
C GLY A 122 20.89 5.03 13.85
N ARG A 123 20.43 6.04 13.10
CA ARG A 123 19.24 6.84 13.47
C ARG A 123 17.96 6.01 13.34
N VAL A 124 17.75 5.36 12.21
CA VAL A 124 16.59 4.50 11.95
C VAL A 124 16.49 3.38 12.98
N ARG A 125 17.60 2.73 13.33
CA ARG A 125 17.63 1.70 14.39
C ARG A 125 17.08 2.22 15.72
N LYS A 126 17.45 3.45 16.12
CA LYS A 126 16.95 4.07 17.36
C LYS A 126 15.47 4.42 17.28
N MET A 127 14.94 4.73 16.10
CA MET A 127 13.52 5.01 15.91
C MET A 127 12.69 3.72 15.93
N LEU A 128 13.19 2.64 15.31
CA LEU A 128 12.47 1.38 15.17
C LEU A 128 12.55 0.47 16.40
N VAL A 129 13.52 0.64 17.31
CA VAL A 129 13.67 -0.23 18.49
C VAL A 129 12.45 -0.24 19.41
N ASP A 130 11.77 0.90 19.53
CA ASP A 130 10.57 1.05 20.35
C ASP A 130 9.27 0.84 19.56
N HIS A 131 9.37 0.49 18.27
CA HIS A 131 8.21 0.32 17.42
C HIS A 131 7.52 -1.01 17.71
N PRO A 132 6.21 -1.03 18.04
CA PRO A 132 5.53 -2.22 18.56
C PRO A 132 5.36 -3.37 17.57
N LEU A 133 5.62 -3.13 16.28
CA LEU A 133 5.52 -4.12 15.20
C LEU A 133 6.89 -4.56 14.66
N ILE A 134 7.99 -4.01 15.20
CA ILE A 134 9.35 -4.35 14.79
C ILE A 134 9.91 -5.38 15.76
N GLN A 135 10.48 -6.44 15.20
CA GLN A 135 11.06 -7.55 15.93
C GLN A 135 12.60 -7.44 15.97
N SER A 136 13.24 -8.22 16.85
CA SER A 136 14.71 -8.17 16.98
C SER A 136 15.44 -8.57 15.68
N ASN A 137 14.93 -9.58 14.97
CA ASN A 137 15.45 -9.99 13.66
C ASN A 137 15.32 -8.90 12.59
N ASP A 138 14.27 -8.08 12.63
CA ASP A 138 14.14 -6.92 11.75
C ASP A 138 15.27 -5.91 12.03
N LEU A 139 15.54 -5.63 13.31
CA LEU A 139 16.63 -4.73 13.69
C LEU A 139 17.99 -5.29 13.28
N ASP A 140 18.19 -6.61 13.33
CA ASP A 140 19.42 -7.24 12.87
C ASP A 140 19.59 -7.07 11.34
N ALA A 141 18.51 -7.20 10.57
CA ALA A 141 18.51 -7.04 9.11
C ALA A 141 18.91 -5.64 8.62
N LEU A 142 18.77 -4.59 9.45
CA LEU A 142 19.29 -3.25 9.14
C LEU A 142 20.82 -3.23 8.94
N GLY A 143 21.55 -4.12 9.62
CA GLY A 143 23.00 -4.13 9.63
C GLY A 143 23.62 -2.83 10.20
N ASN A 144 24.83 -2.50 9.72
CA ASN A 144 25.61 -1.35 10.19
C ASN A 144 25.62 -0.17 9.20
N GLY A 145 25.04 -0.33 8.00
CA GLY A 145 25.14 0.66 6.92
C GLY A 145 26.48 0.66 6.19
N ARG A 146 26.67 1.64 5.30
CA ARG A 146 27.85 1.83 4.45
C ARG A 146 28.37 3.26 4.51
N ASN A 147 29.62 3.48 4.10
CA ASN A 147 30.16 4.83 3.96
C ASN A 147 29.38 5.60 2.90
N LEU A 148 29.11 6.88 3.16
CA LEU A 148 28.45 7.76 2.20
C LEU A 148 29.19 7.82 0.86
N SER A 149 30.52 7.82 0.85
CA SER A 149 31.33 7.85 -0.37
C SER A 149 31.11 6.62 -1.27
N ASP A 150 30.84 5.46 -0.68
CA ASP A 150 30.57 4.23 -1.44
C ASP A 150 29.19 4.30 -2.10
N ILE A 151 28.21 4.87 -1.39
CA ILE A 151 26.84 5.10 -1.90
C ILE A 151 26.88 6.14 -3.04
N GLU A 152 27.58 7.26 -2.84
CA GLU A 152 27.77 8.29 -3.87
C GLU A 152 28.44 7.71 -5.13
N ALA A 153 29.48 6.89 -4.95
CA ALA A 153 30.15 6.21 -6.05
C ALA A 153 29.22 5.23 -6.78
N GLU A 154 28.37 4.51 -6.07
CA GLU A 154 27.41 3.57 -6.66
C GLU A 154 26.34 4.31 -7.47
N VAL A 155 25.75 5.36 -6.91
CA VAL A 155 24.76 6.21 -7.61
C VAL A 155 25.38 6.89 -8.84
N ALA A 156 26.64 7.32 -8.74
CA ALA A 156 27.35 7.96 -9.85
C ALA A 156 27.61 7.03 -11.05
N LYS A 157 27.55 5.70 -10.88
CA LYS A 157 27.60 4.74 -12.00
C LYS A 157 26.37 4.84 -12.91
N GLY A 158 25.30 5.51 -12.47
CA GLY A 158 24.08 5.72 -13.24
C GLY A 158 23.13 4.53 -13.10
N GLU A 159 22.76 3.91 -14.22
CA GLU A 159 21.66 2.93 -14.35
C GLU A 159 21.73 1.74 -13.36
N GLY A 160 22.85 1.53 -12.66
CA GLY A 160 23.07 0.51 -11.64
C GLY A 160 22.25 0.68 -10.36
N ALA A 161 22.04 1.93 -9.92
CA ALA A 161 21.50 2.22 -8.60
C ALA A 161 20.60 3.46 -8.58
N LEU A 162 19.51 3.38 -7.82
CA LEU A 162 18.63 4.51 -7.56
C LEU A 162 18.96 5.16 -6.22
N PRO A 163 19.12 6.50 -6.16
CA PRO A 163 19.39 7.19 -4.91
C PRO A 163 18.16 7.19 -4.00
N LEU A 164 18.34 6.87 -2.72
CA LEU A 164 17.35 7.08 -1.67
C LEU A 164 17.62 8.43 -1.02
N CYS A 165 16.72 9.39 -1.20
CA CYS A 165 16.81 10.72 -0.63
C CYS A 165 15.64 10.98 0.32
N LEU A 166 15.89 11.79 1.36
CA LEU A 166 14.82 12.33 2.21
C LEU A 166 14.12 13.52 1.55
N ARG A 167 13.03 13.98 2.15
CA ARG A 167 12.28 15.19 1.76
C ARG A 167 13.17 16.38 1.41
N ASP A 168 14.21 16.63 2.19
CA ASP A 168 15.11 17.78 2.04
C ASP A 168 16.15 17.61 0.92
N GLY A 169 16.14 16.46 0.22
CA GLY A 169 17.09 16.11 -0.83
C GLY A 169 18.35 15.40 -0.33
N SER A 170 18.51 15.19 0.97
CA SER A 170 19.68 14.50 1.55
C SER A 170 19.75 13.05 1.09
N LEU A 171 20.88 12.66 0.49
CA LEU A 171 21.16 11.26 0.13
C LEU A 171 21.42 10.43 1.38
N VAL A 172 20.62 9.38 1.59
CA VAL A 172 20.71 8.48 2.76
C VAL A 172 20.96 7.02 2.39
N GLY A 173 20.93 6.70 1.09
CA GLY A 173 21.13 5.34 0.62
C GLY A 173 21.00 5.20 -0.90
N CYS A 174 21.01 3.96 -1.36
CA CYS A 174 20.62 3.61 -2.72
C CYS A 174 19.98 2.21 -2.77
N VAL A 175 19.21 1.96 -3.84
CA VAL A 175 18.74 0.62 -4.21
C VAL A 175 19.49 0.19 -5.46
N ASN A 176 20.11 -0.98 -5.42
CA ASN A 176 20.84 -1.54 -6.54
C ASN A 176 19.92 -2.45 -7.38
N ARG A 177 20.21 -2.54 -8.68
CA ARG A 177 19.64 -3.60 -9.54
C ARG A 177 20.04 -4.98 -9.02
N ALA A 178 19.18 -5.98 -9.24
CA ALA A 178 19.51 -7.37 -8.90
C ALA A 178 20.17 -8.13 -10.06
N HIS A 179 20.11 -7.59 -11.28
CA HIS A 179 20.69 -8.21 -12.48
C HIS A 179 21.01 -7.18 -13.57
N ASP A 180 22.10 -7.35 -14.30
CA ASP A 180 22.58 -6.37 -15.29
C ASP A 180 21.70 -6.24 -16.53
N GLU A 181 21.13 -7.35 -16.98
CA GLU A 181 20.36 -7.39 -18.24
C GLU A 181 18.84 -7.52 -18.03
N ASP A 182 18.34 -7.69 -16.80
CA ASP A 182 16.92 -8.03 -16.60
C ASP A 182 16.12 -6.77 -16.31
N ALA A 183 15.28 -6.39 -17.26
CA ALA A 183 14.42 -5.21 -17.14
C ALA A 183 13.41 -5.31 -15.98
N SER A 184 13.17 -6.52 -15.45
CA SER A 184 12.30 -6.75 -14.29
C SER A 184 13.08 -6.74 -12.96
N LEU A 185 14.41 -6.59 -13.00
CA LEU A 185 15.29 -6.54 -11.83
C LEU A 185 16.13 -5.27 -11.80
N THR A 186 15.65 -4.21 -12.44
CA THR A 186 16.21 -2.86 -12.32
C THR A 186 15.93 -2.28 -10.94
N ALA A 187 16.73 -1.29 -10.53
CA ALA A 187 16.61 -0.70 -9.20
C ALA A 187 15.22 -0.12 -8.89
N ASP A 188 14.51 0.44 -9.88
CA ASP A 188 13.15 0.99 -9.73
C ASP A 188 12.12 -0.11 -9.44
N VAL A 189 12.20 -1.23 -10.18
CA VAL A 189 11.32 -2.39 -9.97
C VAL A 189 11.60 -3.03 -8.61
N ILE A 190 12.88 -3.15 -8.22
CA ILE A 190 13.25 -3.65 -6.89
C ILE A 190 12.71 -2.73 -5.78
N LEU A 191 12.88 -1.41 -5.93
CA LEU A 191 12.38 -0.43 -4.96
C LEU A 191 10.84 -0.50 -4.85
N GLU A 192 10.11 -0.66 -5.97
CA GLU A 192 8.65 -0.86 -5.96
C GLU A 192 8.26 -2.15 -5.23
N ASN A 193 8.91 -3.27 -5.55
CA ASN A 193 8.62 -4.56 -4.92
C ASN A 193 8.86 -4.54 -3.41
N LEU A 194 9.95 -3.90 -2.96
CA LEU A 194 10.27 -3.73 -1.55
C LEU A 194 9.24 -2.81 -0.86
N ALA A 195 8.84 -1.71 -1.50
CA ALA A 195 7.81 -0.83 -0.97
C ALA A 195 6.48 -1.56 -0.79
N CYS A 196 6.02 -2.34 -1.78
CA CYS A 196 4.81 -3.15 -1.66
C CYS A 196 4.93 -4.20 -0.55
N LYS A 197 6.07 -4.94 -0.48
CA LYS A 197 6.30 -5.95 0.57
C LYS A 197 6.27 -5.33 1.97
N ALA A 198 7.06 -4.28 2.18
CA ALA A 198 7.23 -3.64 3.48
C ALA A 198 5.91 -3.07 4.01
N THR A 199 5.21 -2.29 3.18
CA THR A 199 3.99 -1.59 3.58
C THR A 199 2.81 -2.56 3.82
N ALA A 200 2.68 -3.60 2.99
CA ALA A 200 1.70 -4.67 3.22
C ALA A 200 2.00 -5.47 4.49
N ALA A 201 3.27 -5.75 4.77
CA ALA A 201 3.68 -6.46 5.99
C ALA A 201 3.33 -5.67 7.25
N MET A 202 3.49 -4.35 7.26
CA MET A 202 3.10 -3.52 8.40
C MET A 202 1.58 -3.52 8.65
N ALA A 203 0.77 -3.42 7.59
CA ALA A 203 -0.68 -3.54 7.71
C ALA A 203 -1.10 -4.91 8.27
N LEU A 204 -0.47 -6.00 7.80
CA LEU A 204 -0.75 -7.35 8.27
C LEU A 204 -0.27 -7.57 9.71
N ARG A 205 0.93 -7.13 10.08
CA ARG A 205 1.43 -7.20 11.47
C ARG A 205 0.52 -6.43 12.43
N THR A 206 0.02 -5.26 12.02
CA THR A 206 -0.99 -4.50 12.79
C THR A 206 -2.26 -5.32 13.01
N LEU A 207 -2.77 -5.94 11.94
CA LEU A 207 -3.98 -6.77 12.00
C LEU A 207 -3.81 -7.97 12.92
N LEU A 208 -2.68 -8.70 12.82
CA LEU A 208 -2.39 -9.85 13.67
C LEU A 208 -2.28 -9.45 15.14
N ARG A 209 -1.53 -8.38 15.44
CA ARG A 209 -1.37 -7.86 16.80
C ARG A 209 -2.73 -7.51 17.42
N ASP A 210 -3.54 -6.72 16.71
CA ASP A 210 -4.79 -6.21 17.26
C ASP A 210 -5.86 -7.31 17.43
N GLN A 211 -5.80 -8.37 16.63
CA GLN A 211 -6.65 -9.55 16.78
C GLN A 211 -6.08 -10.59 17.75
N GLY A 212 -4.87 -10.38 18.27
CA GLY A 212 -4.18 -11.35 19.13
C GLY A 212 -3.91 -12.68 18.42
N LEU A 213 -3.69 -12.65 17.10
CA LEU A 213 -3.48 -13.84 16.29
C LEU A 213 -2.01 -14.21 16.21
N ASP A 214 -1.73 -15.50 16.35
CA ASP A 214 -0.45 -16.09 15.98
C ASP A 214 -0.37 -16.22 14.46
N GLY A 215 0.74 -15.76 13.85
CA GLY A 215 0.97 -15.85 12.40
C GLY A 215 0.87 -17.27 11.86
N SER A 216 1.21 -18.28 12.68
CA SER A 216 1.10 -19.70 12.31
C SER A 216 -0.33 -20.16 12.02
N SER A 217 -1.35 -19.40 12.48
CA SER A 217 -2.77 -19.73 12.26
C SER A 217 -3.27 -19.35 10.87
N ILE A 218 -2.57 -18.49 10.13
CA ILE A 218 -2.98 -18.04 8.79
C ILE A 218 -2.44 -19.02 7.76
N GLU A 219 -3.34 -19.67 7.00
CA GLU A 219 -2.98 -20.74 6.05
C GLU A 219 -2.88 -20.24 4.60
N TYR A 220 -3.48 -19.07 4.30
CA TYR A 220 -3.52 -18.54 2.94
C TYR A 220 -3.47 -17.01 2.93
N VAL A 221 -2.64 -16.46 2.03
CA VAL A 221 -2.52 -15.03 1.78
C VAL A 221 -2.80 -14.73 0.32
N LEU A 222 -3.69 -13.77 0.09
CA LEU A 222 -3.96 -13.18 -1.22
C LEU A 222 -3.38 -11.77 -1.25
N ASN A 223 -2.43 -11.51 -2.15
CA ASN A 223 -2.01 -10.14 -2.42
C ASN A 223 -2.92 -9.52 -3.48
N THR A 224 -3.25 -8.24 -3.31
CA THR A 224 -4.10 -7.48 -4.21
C THR A 224 -3.46 -6.19 -4.73
N GLY A 225 -2.16 -5.99 -4.49
CA GLY A 225 -1.45 -4.82 -4.99
C GLY A 225 -1.38 -4.77 -6.53
N GLU A 226 -1.00 -3.62 -7.07
CA GLU A 226 -0.96 -3.37 -8.52
C GLU A 226 0.41 -3.62 -9.14
N GLU A 227 1.44 -3.85 -8.32
CA GLU A 227 2.81 -4.05 -8.75
C GLU A 227 2.98 -5.26 -9.68
N ALA A 228 4.00 -5.20 -10.53
CA ALA A 228 4.38 -6.30 -11.41
C ALA A 228 5.62 -7.01 -10.85
N VAL A 229 5.41 -8.05 -10.04
CA VAL A 229 6.50 -8.84 -9.45
C VAL A 229 6.89 -10.01 -10.35
N GLY A 230 8.18 -10.18 -10.61
CA GLY A 230 8.76 -11.32 -11.30
C GLY A 230 10.09 -10.98 -11.98
N GLU A 231 10.78 -11.99 -12.50
CA GLU A 231 11.93 -11.81 -13.39
C GLU A 231 11.63 -12.31 -14.82
N ARG A 232 12.56 -12.18 -15.76
CA ARG A 232 12.33 -12.52 -17.19
C ARG A 232 11.85 -13.95 -17.45
N TYR A 233 12.18 -14.90 -16.56
CA TYR A 233 11.73 -16.30 -16.62
C TYR A 233 10.49 -16.57 -15.76
N GLN A 234 9.82 -15.51 -15.29
CA GLN A 234 8.61 -15.53 -14.46
C GLN A 234 8.75 -16.28 -13.13
N ARG A 235 9.98 -16.56 -12.69
CA ARG A 235 10.26 -17.06 -11.35
C ARG A 235 9.91 -15.95 -10.37
N GLY A 236 9.10 -16.27 -9.37
CA GLY A 236 8.58 -15.25 -8.45
C GLY A 236 7.35 -14.51 -8.94
N GLY A 237 6.88 -14.73 -10.18
CA GLY A 237 5.59 -14.21 -10.63
C GLY A 237 4.46 -14.69 -9.72
N GLY A 238 3.74 -13.77 -9.07
CA GLY A 238 2.65 -14.10 -8.17
C GLY A 238 3.05 -14.49 -6.74
N ASN A 239 4.27 -14.18 -6.29
CA ASN A 239 4.77 -14.55 -4.96
C ASN A 239 4.89 -13.39 -3.97
N LEU A 240 4.36 -12.19 -4.25
CA LEU A 240 4.44 -11.11 -3.26
C LEU A 240 3.63 -11.44 -2.00
N ALA A 241 2.47 -12.09 -2.14
CA ALA A 241 1.70 -12.61 -1.02
C ALA A 241 2.55 -13.47 -0.07
N LYS A 242 3.38 -14.35 -0.64
CA LYS A 242 4.27 -15.22 0.13
C LYS A 242 5.45 -14.46 0.73
N ALA A 243 5.99 -13.47 0.04
CA ALA A 243 7.05 -12.62 0.58
C ALA A 243 6.54 -11.79 1.78
N VAL A 244 5.30 -11.28 1.71
CA VAL A 244 4.64 -10.60 2.83
C VAL A 244 4.39 -11.57 3.98
N ALA A 245 3.90 -12.78 3.68
CA ALA A 245 3.67 -13.84 4.67
C ALA A 245 4.96 -14.23 5.41
N GLU A 246 6.06 -14.41 4.67
CA GLU A 246 7.40 -14.68 5.21
C GLU A 246 7.84 -13.57 6.17
N MET A 247 7.75 -12.31 5.75
CA MET A 247 8.10 -11.17 6.61
C MET A 247 7.22 -11.05 7.86
N CYS A 248 6.00 -11.59 7.83
CA CYS A 248 5.07 -11.56 8.97
C CYS A 248 5.12 -12.83 9.83
N GLY A 249 5.98 -13.81 9.51
CA GLY A 249 6.10 -15.06 10.27
C GLY A 249 4.94 -16.04 10.09
N LEU A 250 4.27 -16.01 8.94
CA LEU A 250 3.16 -16.93 8.63
C LEU A 250 3.72 -18.23 8.04
N GLU A 251 4.40 -19.02 8.87
CA GLU A 251 5.17 -20.20 8.44
C GLU A 251 4.32 -21.27 7.72
N ASN A 252 3.02 -21.35 8.04
CA ASN A 252 2.10 -22.31 7.46
C ASN A 252 1.35 -21.76 6.23
N ALA A 253 1.56 -20.49 5.87
CA ALA A 253 0.82 -19.88 4.78
C ALA A 253 1.38 -20.28 3.40
N THR A 254 0.46 -20.54 2.48
CA THR A 254 0.71 -20.38 1.05
C THR A 254 0.03 -19.12 0.54
N GLY A 255 0.18 -18.79 -0.74
CA GLY A 255 -0.47 -17.61 -1.28
C GLY A 255 -0.27 -17.41 -2.76
N CYS A 256 -1.02 -16.44 -3.29
CA CYS A 256 -0.89 -15.96 -4.65
C CYS A 256 -1.32 -14.49 -4.75
N ASP A 257 -1.02 -13.89 -5.89
CA ASP A 257 -1.37 -12.51 -6.17
C ASP A 257 -2.59 -12.42 -7.12
N VAL A 258 -3.54 -11.54 -6.80
CA VAL A 258 -4.74 -11.23 -7.57
C VAL A 258 -4.57 -9.86 -8.20
N LYS A 259 -4.42 -9.83 -9.54
CA LYS A 259 -4.19 -8.60 -10.30
C LYS A 259 -5.45 -8.19 -11.04
N ALA A 260 -6.05 -7.07 -10.61
CA ALA A 260 -7.21 -6.46 -11.27
C ALA A 260 -7.22 -4.93 -11.15
N PHE A 261 -6.04 -4.29 -11.16
CA PHE A 261 -5.92 -2.82 -11.02
C PHE A 261 -6.67 -2.31 -9.76
N CYS A 262 -7.28 -1.13 -9.79
CA CYS A 262 -8.01 -0.55 -8.65
C CYS A 262 -9.12 -1.46 -8.07
N CYS A 263 -9.69 -2.40 -8.84
CA CYS A 263 -10.71 -3.33 -8.34
C CYS A 263 -10.13 -4.63 -7.74
N GLY A 264 -8.81 -4.77 -7.72
CA GLY A 264 -8.08 -5.88 -7.08
C GLY A 264 -8.66 -6.25 -5.72
N PRO A 265 -8.80 -5.30 -4.76
CA PRO A 265 -9.21 -5.64 -3.40
C PRO A 265 -10.57 -6.34 -3.34
N VAL A 266 -11.53 -5.91 -4.16
CA VAL A 266 -12.86 -6.54 -4.24
C VAL A 266 -12.76 -7.95 -4.82
N HIS A 267 -11.96 -8.15 -5.88
CA HIS A 267 -11.71 -9.49 -6.43
C HIS A 267 -11.08 -10.42 -5.39
N ALA A 268 -10.05 -9.95 -4.67
CA ALA A 268 -9.36 -10.74 -3.66
C ALA A 268 -10.27 -11.07 -2.46
N LEU A 269 -11.13 -10.15 -2.02
CA LEU A 269 -12.12 -10.40 -0.96
C LEU A 269 -13.14 -11.47 -1.38
N VAL A 270 -13.68 -11.41 -2.60
CA VAL A 270 -14.60 -12.43 -3.11
C VAL A 270 -13.91 -13.80 -3.18
N MET A 271 -12.66 -13.85 -3.66
CA MET A 271 -11.89 -15.10 -3.70
C MET A 271 -11.61 -15.65 -2.29
N ALA A 272 -11.20 -14.80 -1.35
CA ALA A 272 -10.98 -15.17 0.05
C ALA A 272 -12.27 -15.72 0.69
N GLY A 273 -13.40 -15.04 0.47
CA GLY A 273 -14.69 -15.50 0.95
C GLY A 273 -15.08 -16.86 0.36
N ALA A 274 -14.84 -17.09 -0.93
CA ALA A 274 -15.11 -18.38 -1.57
C ALA A 274 -14.23 -19.51 -0.99
N LEU A 275 -12.95 -19.23 -0.74
CA LEU A 275 -12.02 -20.16 -0.12
C LEU A 275 -12.47 -20.56 1.29
N VAL A 276 -12.86 -19.60 2.12
CA VAL A 276 -13.43 -19.84 3.46
C VAL A 276 -14.75 -20.60 3.39
N SER A 277 -15.67 -20.16 2.53
CA SER A 277 -17.01 -20.74 2.40
C SER A 277 -16.98 -22.20 1.94
N SER A 278 -16.01 -22.57 1.09
CA SER A 278 -15.76 -23.95 0.66
C SER A 278 -15.21 -24.89 1.76
N GLY A 279 -14.78 -24.31 2.89
CA GLY A 279 -14.10 -25.01 3.97
C GLY A 279 -12.68 -25.46 3.62
N LEU A 280 -12.05 -24.86 2.60
CA LEU A 280 -10.66 -25.15 2.24
C LEU A 280 -9.68 -24.51 3.24
N TYR A 281 -9.99 -23.29 3.69
CA TYR A 281 -9.23 -22.59 4.73
C TYR A 281 -10.18 -22.03 5.78
N ARG A 282 -9.73 -21.93 7.03
CA ARG A 282 -10.55 -21.32 8.10
C ARG A 282 -10.48 -19.79 8.05
N GLN A 283 -9.36 -19.28 7.60
CA GLN A 283 -9.08 -17.86 7.49
C GLN A 283 -8.11 -17.59 6.36
N VAL A 284 -8.32 -16.47 5.68
CA VAL A 284 -7.52 -16.00 4.55
C VAL A 284 -7.20 -14.53 4.79
N ALA A 285 -5.91 -14.18 4.75
CA ALA A 285 -5.49 -12.79 4.77
C ALA A 285 -5.48 -12.22 3.35
N VAL A 286 -6.12 -11.08 3.15
CA VAL A 286 -6.03 -10.29 1.91
C VAL A 286 -5.15 -9.08 2.21
N VAL A 287 -4.05 -8.91 1.48
CA VAL A 287 -3.09 -7.82 1.70
C VAL A 287 -2.88 -7.03 0.42
N GLY A 288 -2.65 -5.73 0.52
CA GLY A 288 -2.29 -4.88 -0.61
C GLY A 288 -1.26 -3.86 -0.20
N GLY A 289 -0.07 -3.94 -0.79
CA GLY A 289 0.99 -2.94 -0.67
C GLY A 289 0.81 -1.79 -1.65
N CYS A 290 1.54 -0.69 -1.45
CA CYS A 290 1.47 0.46 -2.36
C CYS A 290 2.61 0.48 -3.38
N SER A 291 2.27 0.59 -4.65
CA SER A 291 3.22 0.78 -5.76
C SER A 291 3.70 2.23 -5.83
N LEU A 292 4.99 2.41 -6.13
CA LEU A 292 5.61 3.72 -6.27
C LEU A 292 5.16 4.45 -7.54
N ALA A 293 4.66 3.72 -8.54
CA ALA A 293 4.25 4.29 -9.83
C ALA A 293 3.27 5.46 -9.69
N LYS A 294 2.47 5.48 -8.61
CA LYS A 294 1.47 6.51 -8.32
C LYS A 294 1.98 7.69 -7.51
N LEU A 295 3.19 7.62 -6.94
CA LEU A 295 3.77 8.75 -6.22
C LEU A 295 3.96 9.95 -7.16
N GLY A 296 3.51 11.11 -6.70
CA GLY A 296 3.45 12.34 -7.48
C GLY A 296 2.79 12.20 -8.85
N MET A 297 1.90 11.24 -9.11
CA MET A 297 1.38 11.02 -10.47
C MET A 297 0.70 12.26 -11.07
N LYS A 298 0.18 13.17 -10.25
CA LYS A 298 -0.46 14.43 -10.63
C LYS A 298 0.34 15.67 -10.18
N PHE A 299 1.64 15.51 -9.87
CA PHE A 299 2.48 16.60 -9.34
C PHE A 299 2.41 17.90 -10.15
N GLN A 300 2.30 17.84 -11.49
CA GLN A 300 2.24 19.03 -12.34
C GLN A 300 1.05 19.94 -11.99
N GLY A 301 -0.13 19.37 -11.74
CA GLY A 301 -1.30 20.17 -11.35
C GLY A 301 -1.08 20.84 -9.99
N HIS A 302 -0.40 20.17 -9.06
CA HIS A 302 -0.01 20.77 -7.78
C HIS A 302 0.98 21.92 -7.98
N LEU A 303 2.02 21.75 -8.79
CA LEU A 303 3.02 22.80 -9.08
C LEU A 303 2.40 24.02 -9.77
N GLU A 304 1.48 23.81 -10.74
CA GLU A 304 0.80 24.89 -11.46
C GLU A 304 -0.04 25.80 -10.53
N HIS A 305 -0.51 25.24 -9.41
CA HIS A 305 -1.34 25.93 -8.44
C HIS A 305 -0.62 26.29 -7.13
N ASP A 306 0.71 26.11 -7.08
CA ASP A 306 1.53 26.35 -5.87
C ASP A 306 1.03 25.55 -4.65
N GLN A 307 0.66 24.29 -4.88
CA GLN A 307 0.12 23.37 -3.87
C GLN A 307 1.13 22.29 -3.50
N PRO A 308 1.11 21.77 -2.25
CA PRO A 308 1.93 20.62 -1.90
C PRO A 308 1.57 19.41 -2.76
N ILE A 309 2.57 18.59 -3.08
CA ILE A 309 2.35 17.28 -3.73
C ILE A 309 1.78 16.34 -2.69
N LEU A 310 0.53 15.89 -2.90
CA LEU A 310 -0.21 15.10 -1.92
C LEU A 310 -0.07 13.59 -2.13
N GLU A 311 0.39 13.16 -3.31
CA GLU A 311 0.72 11.74 -3.57
C GLU A 311 2.14 11.41 -3.10
N ASP A 312 2.42 11.75 -1.85
CA ASP A 312 3.63 11.44 -1.09
C ASP A 312 3.36 10.38 -0.01
N ILE A 313 2.29 9.60 -0.17
CA ILE A 313 1.84 8.57 0.75
C ILE A 313 1.73 7.23 0.03
N LEU A 314 2.31 6.20 0.63
CA LEU A 314 2.10 4.80 0.27
C LEU A 314 1.02 4.20 1.17
N ALA A 315 -0.17 3.96 0.62
CA ALA A 315 -1.30 3.39 1.34
C ALA A 315 -1.39 1.88 1.15
N SER A 316 -1.57 1.14 2.24
CA SER A 316 -1.66 -0.32 2.23
C SER A 316 -2.77 -0.83 3.13
N VAL A 317 -3.20 -2.07 2.88
CA VAL A 317 -4.35 -2.69 3.55
C VAL A 317 -4.06 -4.14 3.89
N ALA A 318 -4.60 -4.60 5.00
CA ALA A 318 -4.74 -6.00 5.36
C ALA A 318 -6.17 -6.27 5.84
N VAL A 319 -6.80 -7.33 5.33
CA VAL A 319 -8.14 -7.77 5.69
C VAL A 319 -8.09 -9.25 6.08
N LEU A 320 -8.70 -9.60 7.21
CA LEU A 320 -8.87 -10.98 7.61
C LEU A 320 -10.27 -11.44 7.24
N VAL A 321 -10.37 -12.41 6.34
CA VAL A 321 -11.62 -13.09 6.01
C VAL A 321 -11.62 -14.44 6.70
N GLY A 322 -12.64 -14.71 7.51
CA GLY A 322 -12.72 -15.94 8.30
C GLY A 322 -14.12 -16.53 8.35
N GLU A 323 -14.23 -17.67 9.03
CA GLU A 323 -15.53 -18.30 9.31
C GLU A 323 -16.38 -17.41 10.22
N ASP A 324 -17.71 -17.47 10.02
CA ASP A 324 -18.69 -16.76 10.84
C ASP A 324 -18.47 -16.98 12.35
N ASP A 325 -18.22 -15.89 13.05
CA ASP A 325 -18.02 -15.79 14.48
C ASP A 325 -19.27 -15.28 15.23
N GLY A 326 -20.35 -15.00 14.50
CA GLY A 326 -21.62 -14.48 15.01
C GLY A 326 -21.63 -12.98 15.33
N VAL A 327 -20.54 -12.25 15.10
CA VAL A 327 -20.43 -10.82 15.43
C VAL A 327 -19.86 -9.96 14.30
N SER A 328 -19.02 -10.54 13.44
CA SER A 328 -18.34 -9.84 12.36
C SER A 328 -19.26 -9.65 11.14
N PRO A 329 -19.04 -8.59 10.33
CA PRO A 329 -19.82 -8.36 9.11
C PRO A 329 -19.73 -9.52 8.12
N VAL A 330 -20.89 -10.02 7.67
CA VAL A 330 -20.99 -11.10 6.68
C VAL A 330 -20.62 -10.61 5.29
N LEU A 331 -19.69 -11.32 4.63
CA LEU A 331 -19.37 -11.13 3.23
C LEU A 331 -20.36 -11.92 2.35
N ARG A 332 -21.32 -11.20 1.75
CA ARG A 332 -22.40 -11.79 0.95
C ARG A 332 -21.94 -12.22 -0.44
N LEU A 333 -21.50 -13.47 -0.55
CA LEU A 333 -21.08 -14.07 -1.84
C LEU A 333 -22.24 -14.27 -2.83
N ASP A 334 -23.48 -14.30 -2.35
CA ASP A 334 -24.72 -14.40 -3.14
C ASP A 334 -25.15 -13.08 -3.78
N SER A 335 -24.45 -11.97 -3.51
CA SER A 335 -24.72 -10.64 -4.07
C SER A 335 -23.48 -10.01 -4.71
N VAL A 336 -22.61 -10.83 -5.30
CA VAL A 336 -21.44 -10.33 -6.02
C VAL A 336 -21.84 -9.87 -7.42
N GLY A 337 -21.60 -8.59 -7.71
CA GLY A 337 -21.76 -8.00 -9.04
C GLY A 337 -20.73 -8.51 -10.04
N ARG A 338 -21.14 -8.67 -11.30
CA ARG A 338 -20.25 -9.16 -12.37
C ARG A 338 -20.46 -8.38 -13.66
N HIS A 339 -19.55 -7.44 -13.92
CA HIS A 339 -19.51 -6.75 -15.20
C HIS A 339 -18.92 -7.67 -16.28
N THR A 340 -19.80 -8.30 -17.07
CA THR A 340 -19.37 -9.24 -18.10
C THR A 340 -18.78 -8.52 -19.32
N VAL A 341 -17.89 -9.19 -20.05
CA VAL A 341 -17.31 -8.68 -21.32
C VAL A 341 -18.39 -8.26 -22.32
N GLY A 342 -19.55 -8.94 -22.31
CA GLY A 342 -20.67 -8.65 -23.20
C GLY A 342 -21.60 -7.52 -22.74
N ALA A 343 -21.45 -6.97 -21.53
CA ALA A 343 -22.35 -5.95 -20.99
C ALA A 343 -22.21 -4.57 -21.66
N GLY A 344 -21.10 -4.34 -22.39
CA GLY A 344 -20.73 -3.02 -22.88
C GLY A 344 -20.01 -2.20 -21.81
N SER A 345 -19.79 -0.92 -22.05
CA SER A 345 -19.04 -0.03 -21.14
C SER A 345 -19.80 1.24 -20.76
N SER A 346 -21.11 1.30 -21.05
CA SER A 346 -21.92 2.43 -20.62
C SER A 346 -22.08 2.43 -19.11
N GLN A 347 -22.17 3.62 -18.50
CA GLN A 347 -22.39 3.72 -17.04
C GLN A 347 -23.66 2.98 -16.61
N GLN A 348 -24.72 3.01 -17.42
CA GLN A 348 -25.94 2.26 -17.16
C GLN A 348 -25.69 0.75 -17.09
N ALA A 349 -24.94 0.18 -18.04
CA ALA A 349 -24.63 -1.25 -18.04
C ALA A 349 -23.76 -1.65 -16.84
N ILE A 350 -22.78 -0.82 -16.50
CA ILE A 350 -21.92 -1.03 -15.32
C ILE A 350 -22.78 -1.02 -14.06
N PHE A 351 -23.64 -0.01 -13.89
CA PHE A 351 -24.53 0.12 -12.74
C PHE A 351 -25.51 -1.06 -12.63
N GLU A 352 -26.10 -1.48 -13.75
CA GLU A 352 -27.01 -2.62 -13.79
C GLU A 352 -26.31 -3.92 -13.34
N GLN A 353 -25.13 -4.20 -13.89
CA GLN A 353 -24.39 -5.45 -13.62
C GLN A 353 -23.75 -5.50 -12.24
N LEU A 354 -23.28 -4.37 -11.73
CA LEU A 354 -22.54 -4.31 -10.46
C LEU A 354 -23.41 -3.98 -9.25
N ILE A 355 -24.59 -3.40 -9.45
CA ILE A 355 -25.43 -2.90 -8.34
C ILE A 355 -26.86 -3.40 -8.45
N SER A 356 -27.56 -3.11 -9.55
CA SER A 356 -28.98 -3.43 -9.67
C SER A 356 -29.26 -4.94 -9.62
N LEU A 357 -28.57 -5.74 -10.44
CA LEU A 357 -28.76 -7.19 -10.49
C LEU A 357 -28.38 -7.88 -9.16
N PRO A 358 -27.24 -7.56 -8.52
CA PRO A 358 -26.92 -8.09 -7.19
C PRO A 358 -27.96 -7.84 -6.11
N LEU A 359 -28.54 -6.63 -6.06
CA LEU A 359 -29.61 -6.31 -5.11
C LEU A 359 -30.90 -7.05 -5.43
N GLN A 360 -31.28 -7.12 -6.71
CA GLN A 360 -32.47 -7.85 -7.16
C GLN A 360 -32.39 -9.34 -6.84
N ASN A 361 -31.22 -9.97 -6.96
CA ASN A 361 -31.00 -11.36 -6.59
C ASN A 361 -31.30 -11.63 -5.10
N LEU A 362 -31.16 -10.62 -4.25
CA LEU A 362 -31.49 -10.68 -2.83
C LEU A 362 -32.91 -10.22 -2.50
N GLY A 363 -33.68 -9.76 -3.50
CA GLY A 363 -34.98 -9.12 -3.27
C GLY A 363 -34.87 -7.75 -2.58
N LEU A 364 -33.71 -7.09 -2.66
CA LEU A 364 -33.45 -5.78 -2.08
C LEU A 364 -33.56 -4.68 -3.14
N GLY A 365 -33.91 -3.47 -2.70
CA GLY A 365 -33.86 -2.24 -3.47
C GLY A 365 -32.75 -1.30 -2.98
N TYR A 366 -32.53 -0.20 -3.69
CA TYR A 366 -31.48 0.77 -3.35
C TYR A 366 -31.66 1.41 -1.96
N ARG A 367 -32.89 1.48 -1.45
CA ARG A 367 -33.20 2.04 -0.13
C ARG A 367 -32.90 1.09 1.03
N ASP A 368 -32.62 -0.18 0.73
CA ASP A 368 -32.21 -1.18 1.72
C ASP A 368 -30.68 -1.17 1.95
N VAL A 369 -29.96 -0.29 1.25
CA VAL A 369 -28.51 -0.09 1.40
C VAL A 369 -28.26 1.11 2.31
N ASP A 370 -27.77 0.86 3.52
CA ASP A 370 -27.46 1.93 4.48
C ASP A 370 -26.24 2.77 4.06
N LYS A 371 -25.21 2.10 3.52
CA LYS A 371 -23.97 2.73 3.04
C LYS A 371 -23.57 2.18 1.68
N TYR A 372 -23.25 3.09 0.77
CA TYR A 372 -22.80 2.78 -0.58
C TYR A 372 -21.57 3.62 -0.89
N ALA A 373 -20.54 3.00 -1.46
CA ALA A 373 -19.36 3.67 -1.94
C ALA A 373 -18.90 3.02 -3.24
N THR A 374 -18.48 3.84 -4.21
CA THR A 374 -17.62 3.41 -5.31
C THR A 374 -16.16 3.50 -4.87
N GLU A 375 -15.23 3.36 -5.81
CA GLU A 375 -13.86 3.82 -5.58
C GLU A 375 -13.89 5.26 -5.06
N LEU A 376 -13.25 5.48 -3.90
CA LEU A 376 -13.19 6.77 -3.23
C LEU A 376 -11.93 7.50 -3.69
N HIS A 377 -12.09 8.71 -4.20
CA HIS A 377 -11.00 9.57 -4.61
C HIS A 377 -10.81 10.73 -3.64
N ASN A 378 -9.57 11.19 -3.50
CA ASN A 378 -9.26 12.42 -2.77
C ASN A 378 -9.31 13.60 -3.76
N PRO A 379 -10.29 14.51 -3.66
CA PRO A 379 -10.44 15.59 -4.62
C PRO A 379 -9.22 16.51 -4.68
N GLU A 380 -8.53 16.76 -3.56
CA GLU A 380 -7.36 17.66 -3.56
C GLU A 380 -6.15 17.05 -4.28
N VAL A 381 -6.11 15.73 -4.45
CA VAL A 381 -5.08 15.04 -5.24
C VAL A 381 -5.39 15.16 -6.74
N THR A 382 -6.67 15.09 -7.11
CA THR A 382 -7.05 14.81 -8.50
C THR A 382 -7.55 16.06 -9.23
N GLU A 383 -8.29 16.95 -8.56
CA GLU A 383 -8.84 18.20 -9.12
C GLU A 383 -7.77 19.17 -9.68
N PRO A 384 -6.58 19.37 -9.06
CA PRO A 384 -5.57 20.28 -9.61
C PRO A 384 -5.08 19.88 -11.01
N SER A 385 -5.23 18.60 -11.36
CA SER A 385 -4.93 18.06 -12.70
C SER A 385 -6.18 17.87 -13.58
N GLY A 386 -7.29 18.53 -13.25
CA GLY A 386 -8.55 18.47 -14.00
C GLY A 386 -9.23 17.10 -13.99
N SER A 387 -8.89 16.26 -13.00
CA SER A 387 -9.47 14.92 -12.82
C SER A 387 -10.28 14.94 -11.52
N GLY A 388 -11.54 15.36 -11.50
CA GLY A 388 -12.31 15.50 -10.26
C GLY A 388 -13.78 15.21 -10.48
#